data_AF-A0A669B7K0-F1
#
_entry.id   AF-A0A669B7K0-F1
#
_cell.length_a   1.000
_cell.length_b   1.000
_cell.length_c   1.000
_cell.angle_alpha   90.00
_cell.angle_beta   90.00
_cell.angle_gamma   90.00
#
_symmetry.space_group_name_H-M   'P 1'
#
loop_
_entity.id
_entity.type
_entity.pdbx_description
1 polymer ?
#
loop_
_entity_poly.entity_id
_entity_poly.type
_entity_poly.pdbx_seq_one_letter_code
_entity_poly.pdbx_strand_id
1 'polypeptide(L)'
;MPRTYRRKTSWGSTPLEEIERAASEVKGGKSIRSVRDTQEVKSVGYSGTASAKRVFSEEVEKELAEHIKKLAEQFHGISPKKCRKLALELAGRNNIPTPSNWTEKGLAGKEWFKNFLARHHLSCRMPEATSLGRATAFNKTTVGEFFDNLAKVIDR
;
A
#
# COMPACT_ATOMS: atom_id res chain seq x y z
N MET A 1 -31.27 -29.45 -23.34
CA MET A 1 -30.80 -30.13 -22.11
C MET A 1 -30.21 -29.09 -21.17
N PRO A 2 -30.61 -29.02 -19.89
CA PRO A 2 -30.05 -28.04 -18.95
C PRO A 2 -28.58 -28.35 -18.69
N ARG A 3 -27.70 -27.34 -18.79
CA ARG A 3 -26.27 -27.49 -18.48
C ARG A 3 -26.09 -27.63 -16.96
N THR A 4 -25.71 -28.81 -16.49
CA THR A 4 -25.34 -29.05 -15.09
C THR A 4 -23.89 -28.63 -14.87
N TYR A 5 -23.66 -27.37 -14.49
CA TYR A 5 -22.32 -26.87 -14.19
C TYR A 5 -21.92 -27.23 -12.76
N ARG A 6 -20.81 -27.97 -12.59
CA ARG A 6 -20.17 -28.22 -11.28
C ARG A 6 -18.96 -27.31 -11.12
N ARG A 7 -18.93 -26.51 -10.05
CA ARG A 7 -17.79 -25.63 -9.75
C ARG A 7 -16.56 -26.46 -9.39
N LYS A 8 -15.39 -26.02 -9.85
CA LYS A 8 -14.09 -26.64 -9.54
C LYS A 8 -13.45 -26.08 -8.26
N THR A 9 -13.96 -24.95 -7.75
CA THR A 9 -13.42 -24.28 -6.55
C THR A 9 -14.55 -23.85 -5.62
N SER A 10 -14.27 -23.85 -4.32
CA SER A 10 -15.15 -23.35 -3.25
C SER A 10 -15.05 -21.82 -3.08
N TRP A 11 -14.38 -21.12 -4.01
CA TRP A 11 -14.12 -19.70 -3.90
C TRP A 11 -15.42 -18.88 -3.93
N GLY A 12 -15.63 -18.08 -2.89
CA GLY A 12 -16.88 -17.32 -2.69
C GLY A 12 -18.11 -18.20 -2.48
N SER A 13 -17.94 -19.44 -1.99
CA SER A 13 -19.07 -20.29 -1.63
C SER A 13 -19.58 -19.90 -0.24
N THR A 14 -20.84 -19.44 -0.18
CA THR A 14 -21.53 -19.13 1.07
C THR A 14 -22.17 -20.42 1.62
N PRO A 15 -22.03 -20.74 2.92
CA PRO A 15 -22.68 -21.89 3.52
C PRO A 15 -24.21 -21.75 3.45
N LEU A 16 -24.91 -22.88 3.32
CA LEU A 16 -26.37 -22.92 3.15
C LEU A 16 -27.11 -22.20 4.29
N GLU A 17 -26.64 -22.39 5.52
CA GLU A 17 -27.18 -21.78 6.73
C GLU A 17 -27.16 -20.24 6.68
N GLU A 18 -26.10 -19.64 6.12
CA GLU A 18 -26.02 -18.18 5.97
C GLU A 18 -27.00 -17.65 4.92
N ILE A 19 -27.25 -18.43 3.87
CA ILE A 19 -28.21 -18.08 2.82
C ILE A 19 -29.64 -18.17 3.38
N GLU A 20 -29.94 -19.21 4.14
CA GLU A 20 -31.25 -19.41 4.78
C GLU A 20 -31.54 -18.35 5.85
N ARG A 21 -30.55 -17.97 6.64
CA ARG A 21 -30.64 -16.87 7.60
C ARG A 21 -30.93 -15.55 6.88
N ALA A 22 -30.17 -15.22 5.84
CA ALA A 22 -30.38 -14.00 5.05
C ALA A 22 -31.77 -13.98 4.38
N ALA A 23 -32.22 -15.11 3.85
CA ALA A 23 -33.56 -15.23 3.25
C ALA A 23 -34.68 -15.02 4.28
N SER A 24 -34.50 -15.51 5.50
CA SER A 24 -35.44 -15.34 6.61
C SER A 24 -35.53 -13.88 7.05
N GLU A 25 -34.40 -13.17 7.09
CA GLU A 25 -34.34 -11.75 7.46
C GLU A 25 -35.00 -10.83 6.42
N VAL A 26 -34.84 -11.14 5.13
CA VAL A 26 -35.53 -10.40 4.06
C VAL A 26 -37.04 -10.67 4.12
N LYS A 27 -37.46 -11.91 4.37
CA LYS A 27 -38.89 -12.25 4.60
C LYS A 27 -39.47 -11.55 5.83
N GLY A 28 -38.65 -11.30 6.86
CA GLY A 28 -39.01 -10.54 8.05
C GLY A 28 -39.14 -9.02 7.85
N GLY A 29 -39.02 -8.53 6.61
CA GLY A 29 -39.24 -7.12 6.27
C GLY A 29 -37.99 -6.24 6.24
N LYS A 30 -36.79 -6.79 6.48
CA LYS A 30 -35.54 -6.04 6.30
C LYS A 30 -35.25 -5.86 4.80
N SER A 31 -34.69 -4.71 4.45
CA SER A 31 -34.27 -4.46 3.07
C SER A 31 -33.03 -5.29 2.72
N ILE A 32 -32.93 -5.72 1.45
CA ILE A 32 -31.80 -6.51 0.94
C ILE A 32 -30.45 -5.83 1.21
N ARG A 33 -30.40 -4.49 1.15
CA ARG A 33 -29.18 -3.71 1.43
C ARG A 33 -28.79 -3.77 2.90
N SER A 34 -29.76 -3.65 3.81
CA SER A 34 -29.53 -3.73 5.25
C SER A 34 -29.01 -5.12 5.65
N VAL A 35 -29.62 -6.19 5.12
CA VAL A 35 -29.19 -7.57 5.37
C VAL A 35 -27.76 -7.81 4.87
N ARG A 36 -27.42 -7.29 3.68
CA ARG A 36 -26.06 -7.36 3.13
C ARG A 36 -25.03 -6.68 4.02
N ASP A 37 -25.32 -5.46 4.50
CA ASP A 37 -24.36 -4.68 5.30
C ASP A 37 -24.19 -5.24 6.71
N THR A 38 -25.20 -5.91 7.26
CA THR A 38 -25.11 -6.62 8.55
C THR A 38 -24.36 -7.96 8.45
N GLN A 39 -24.25 -8.53 7.26
CA GLN A 39 -23.52 -9.77 7.06
C GLN A 39 -22.03 -9.44 6.94
N GLU A 40 -21.20 -9.99 7.84
CA GLU A 40 -19.74 -9.96 7.66
C GLU A 40 -19.39 -10.74 6.38
N VAL A 41 -19.27 -10.03 5.27
CA VAL A 41 -18.73 -10.60 4.04
C VAL A 41 -17.26 -10.90 4.33
N LYS A 42 -16.93 -12.19 4.54
CA LYS A 42 -15.54 -12.64 4.52
C LYS A 42 -14.93 -12.16 3.22
N SER A 43 -14.06 -11.15 3.32
CA SER A 43 -13.28 -10.65 2.20
C SER A 43 -12.53 -11.84 1.61
N VAL A 44 -12.98 -12.32 0.45
CA VAL A 44 -12.28 -13.35 -0.32
C VAL A 44 -11.10 -12.69 -1.05
N GLY A 45 -10.34 -11.88 -0.31
CA GLY A 45 -9.18 -11.17 -0.79
C GLY A 45 -8.00 -12.11 -0.92
N TYR A 46 -7.07 -11.75 -1.80
CA TYR A 46 -5.79 -12.40 -2.07
C TYR A 46 -4.81 -12.41 -0.86
N SER A 47 -5.27 -12.29 0.39
CA SER A 47 -4.40 -12.10 1.57
C SER A 47 -3.40 -13.25 1.74
N GLY A 48 -3.84 -14.51 1.59
CA GLY A 48 -2.96 -15.68 1.66
C GLY A 48 -1.89 -15.71 0.55
N THR A 49 -2.28 -15.37 -0.69
CA THR A 49 -1.37 -15.31 -1.84
C THR A 49 -0.35 -14.18 -1.74
N ALA A 50 -0.68 -13.10 -1.02
CA ALA A 50 0.22 -11.97 -0.81
C ALA A 50 1.35 -12.31 0.18
N SER A 51 1.09 -13.18 1.16
CA SER A 51 2.11 -13.67 2.10
C SER A 51 3.05 -14.70 1.44
N ALA A 52 2.50 -15.59 0.61
CA ALA A 52 3.28 -16.60 -0.12
C ALA A 52 4.18 -16.05 -1.24
N LYS A 53 4.06 -14.75 -1.59
CA LYS A 53 4.84 -14.08 -2.65
C LYS A 53 5.76 -12.99 -2.10
N ARG A 54 6.19 -13.07 -0.84
CA ARG A 54 7.24 -12.19 -0.32
C ARG A 54 8.58 -12.59 -0.94
N VAL A 55 9.23 -11.63 -1.59
CA VAL A 55 10.55 -11.82 -2.21
C VAL A 55 11.65 -11.64 -1.16
N PHE A 56 11.43 -10.78 -0.17
CA PHE A 56 12.37 -10.53 0.93
C PHE A 56 11.89 -11.18 2.23
N SER A 57 12.85 -11.57 3.07
CA SER A 57 12.60 -11.87 4.48
C SER A 57 12.20 -10.59 5.22
N GLU A 58 11.54 -10.73 6.36
CA GLU A 58 11.07 -9.57 7.13
C GLU A 58 12.21 -8.67 7.61
N GLU A 59 13.37 -9.25 7.92
CA GLU A 59 14.57 -8.52 8.36
C GLU A 59 15.10 -7.62 7.24
N VAL A 60 15.32 -8.18 6.05
CA VAL A 60 15.82 -7.46 4.88
C VAL A 60 14.82 -6.39 4.44
N GLU A 61 13.52 -6.69 4.53
CA GLU A 61 12.47 -5.73 4.18
C GLU A 61 12.44 -4.53 5.16
N LYS A 62 12.67 -4.78 6.46
CA LYS A 62 12.81 -3.73 7.49
C LYS A 62 14.04 -2.87 7.26
N GLU A 63 15.20 -3.46 6.97
CA GLU A 63 16.43 -2.71 6.69
C GLU A 63 16.26 -1.76 5.50
N LEU A 64 15.63 -2.24 4.41
CA LEU A 64 15.32 -1.42 3.25
C LEU A 64 14.37 -0.27 3.62
N ALA A 65 13.34 -0.54 4.43
CA ALA A 65 12.40 0.48 4.88
C ALA A 65 13.07 1.56 5.75
N GLU A 66 13.94 1.17 6.69
CA GLU A 66 14.71 2.09 7.52
C GLU A 66 15.67 2.94 6.69
N HIS A 67 16.34 2.33 5.70
CA HIS A 67 17.21 3.06 4.80
C HIS A 67 16.47 4.15 4.00
N ILE A 68 15.26 3.83 3.51
CA ILE A 68 14.41 4.80 2.81
C ILE A 68 13.99 5.95 3.74
N LYS A 69 13.67 5.67 5.00
CA LYS A 69 13.34 6.71 6.00
C LYS A 69 14.52 7.64 6.27
N LYS A 70 15.71 7.08 6.49
CA LYS A 70 16.95 7.87 6.69
C LYS A 70 17.25 8.79 5.50
N LEU A 71 17.06 8.30 4.27
CA LEU A 71 17.23 9.12 3.07
C LEU A 71 16.19 10.24 2.98
N ALA A 72 14.94 9.97 3.38
CA ALA A 72 13.89 10.98 3.42
C ALA A 72 14.19 12.08 4.46
N GLU A 73 14.70 11.72 5.64
CA GLU A 73 15.14 12.66 6.68
C GLU A 73 16.27 13.58 6.20
N GLN A 74 17.16 13.06 5.34
CA GLN A 74 18.24 13.83 4.72
C GLN A 74 17.79 14.64 3.49
N PHE A 75 16.47 14.82 3.28
CA PHE A 75 15.89 15.49 2.11
C PHE A 75 16.23 14.82 0.76
N HIS A 76 16.71 13.58 0.77
CA HIS A 76 16.96 12.76 -0.41
C HIS A 76 15.77 11.84 -0.71
N GLY A 77 14.61 12.45 -1.00
CA GLY A 77 13.41 11.72 -1.40
C GLY A 77 13.67 10.78 -2.58
N ILE A 78 13.32 9.50 -2.42
CA ILE A 78 13.49 8.49 -3.47
C ILE A 78 12.20 8.41 -4.29
N SER A 79 12.30 8.39 -5.62
CA SER A 79 11.14 8.17 -6.49
C SER A 79 10.73 6.69 -6.53
N PRO A 80 9.45 6.36 -6.83
CA PRO A 80 8.99 4.98 -6.90
C PRO A 80 9.81 4.09 -7.85
N LYS A 81 10.29 4.66 -8.97
CA LYS A 81 11.17 3.94 -9.91
C LYS A 81 12.52 3.62 -9.28
N LYS A 82 13.14 4.58 -8.58
CA LYS A 82 14.45 4.40 -7.94
C LYS A 82 14.37 3.42 -6.78
N CYS A 83 13.30 3.46 -5.98
CA CYS A 83 13.06 2.48 -4.92
C CYS A 83 12.95 1.04 -5.48
N ARG A 84 12.27 0.87 -6.62
CA ARG A 84 12.15 -0.44 -7.28
C ARG A 84 13.46 -0.94 -7.91
N LYS A 85 14.35 -0.03 -8.32
CA LYS A 85 15.71 -0.39 -8.75
C LYS A 85 16.57 -0.82 -7.57
N LEU A 86 16.56 -0.04 -6.49
CA LEU A 86 17.28 -0.35 -5.24
C LEU A 86 16.88 -1.72 -4.69
N ALA A 87 15.59 -2.05 -4.71
CA ALA A 87 15.11 -3.38 -4.31
C ALA A 87 15.72 -4.49 -5.18
N LEU A 88 15.79 -4.33 -6.50
CA LEU A 88 16.41 -5.33 -7.37
C LEU A 88 17.92 -5.47 -7.11
N GLU A 89 18.63 -4.35 -6.96
CA GLU A 89 20.07 -4.36 -6.65
C GLU A 89 20.35 -5.04 -5.31
N LEU A 90 19.54 -4.77 -4.30
CA LEU A 90 19.63 -5.38 -2.98
C LEU A 90 19.38 -6.90 -3.06
N ALA A 91 18.38 -7.32 -3.85
CA ALA A 91 18.15 -8.74 -4.09
C ALA A 91 19.34 -9.42 -4.77
N GLY A 92 19.96 -8.75 -5.75
CA GLY A 92 21.15 -9.24 -6.43
C GLY A 92 22.36 -9.36 -5.50
N ARG A 93 22.61 -8.36 -4.65
CA ARG A 93 23.72 -8.39 -3.67
C ARG A 93 23.56 -9.48 -2.62
N ASN A 94 22.33 -9.73 -2.19
CA ASN A 94 22.02 -10.75 -1.18
C ASN A 94 21.75 -12.14 -1.79
N ASN A 95 21.96 -12.31 -3.10
CA ASN A 95 21.68 -13.56 -3.83
C ASN A 95 20.27 -14.11 -3.62
N ILE A 96 19.28 -13.22 -3.46
CA ILE A 96 17.89 -13.59 -3.21
C ILE A 96 17.22 -13.91 -4.55
N PRO A 97 16.57 -15.09 -4.69
CA PRO A 97 15.87 -15.44 -5.92
C PRO A 97 14.71 -14.48 -6.16
N THR A 98 14.75 -13.79 -7.30
CA THR A 98 13.70 -12.83 -7.70
C THR A 98 12.84 -13.41 -8.83
N PRO A 99 11.57 -12.97 -8.96
CA PRO A 99 10.71 -13.39 -10.07
C PRO A 99 11.30 -12.99 -11.43
N SER A 100 11.13 -13.81 -12.47
CA SER A 100 11.62 -13.53 -13.84
C SER A 100 11.22 -12.14 -14.36
N ASN A 101 10.01 -11.71 -14.03
CA ASN A 101 9.48 -10.37 -14.33
C ASN A 101 10.36 -9.20 -13.84
N TRP A 102 11.13 -9.41 -12.76
CA TRP A 102 12.03 -8.38 -12.21
C TRP A 102 13.29 -8.27 -13.06
N THR A 103 13.86 -9.42 -13.43
CA THR A 103 15.07 -9.52 -14.24
C THR A 103 14.83 -9.00 -15.66
N GLU A 104 13.73 -9.42 -16.30
CA GLU A 104 13.35 -8.97 -17.65
C GLU A 104 13.17 -7.46 -17.75
N LYS A 105 12.62 -6.83 -16.70
CA LYS A 105 12.32 -5.40 -16.68
C LYS A 105 13.41 -4.55 -16.00
N GLY A 106 14.41 -5.20 -15.40
CA GLY A 106 15.44 -4.55 -14.58
C GLY A 106 14.88 -3.75 -13.38
N LEU A 107 13.69 -4.10 -12.89
CA LEU A 107 12.94 -3.36 -11.87
C LEU A 107 12.09 -4.30 -11.02
N ALA A 108 12.07 -4.09 -9.70
CA ALA A 108 11.13 -4.82 -8.84
C ALA A 108 9.68 -4.62 -9.28
N GLY A 109 8.78 -5.58 -9.08
CA GLY A 109 7.39 -5.51 -9.58
C GLY A 109 6.57 -4.35 -9.01
N LYS A 110 5.60 -3.81 -9.78
CA LYS A 110 4.67 -2.76 -9.30
C LYS A 110 3.85 -3.24 -8.11
N GLU A 111 3.38 -4.48 -8.18
CA GLU A 111 2.54 -5.08 -7.15
C GLU A 111 3.32 -5.32 -5.85
N TRP A 112 4.54 -5.82 -5.97
CA TRP A 112 5.45 -5.97 -4.84
C TRP A 112 5.68 -4.61 -4.15
N PHE A 113 5.94 -3.55 -4.92
CA PHE A 113 6.19 -2.22 -4.38
C PHE A 113 4.99 -1.65 -3.62
N LYS A 114 3.77 -1.80 -4.15
CA LYS A 114 2.54 -1.39 -3.44
C LYS A 114 2.39 -2.11 -2.11
N ASN A 115 2.61 -3.42 -2.10
CA ASN A 115 2.49 -4.22 -0.89
C ASN A 115 3.60 -3.91 0.14
N PHE A 116 4.82 -3.66 -0.33
CA PHE A 116 5.95 -3.20 0.51
C PHE A 116 5.61 -1.88 1.23
N LEU A 117 5.12 -0.89 0.48
CA LEU A 117 4.70 0.39 1.08
C LEU A 117 3.58 0.22 2.10
N ALA A 118 2.59 -0.61 1.80
CA ALA A 118 1.46 -0.88 2.68
C ALA A 118 1.90 -1.57 3.98
N ARG A 119 2.84 -2.53 3.92
CA ARG A 119 3.37 -3.25 5.10
C ARG A 119 4.19 -2.37 6.03
N HIS A 120 5.01 -1.47 5.47
CA HIS A 120 5.91 -0.63 6.24
C HIS A 120 5.37 0.79 6.52
N HIS A 121 4.10 1.04 6.17
CA HIS A 121 3.44 2.35 6.28
C HIS A 121 4.26 3.48 5.66
N LEU A 122 4.89 3.19 4.52
CA LEU A 122 5.71 4.15 3.78
C LEU A 122 4.89 4.86 2.72
N SER A 123 5.19 6.14 2.50
CA SER A 123 4.70 6.88 1.35
C SER A 123 5.87 7.40 0.53
N CYS A 124 5.90 7.06 -0.75
CA CYS A 124 6.96 7.45 -1.67
C CYS A 124 6.35 8.42 -2.69
N ARG A 125 6.72 9.70 -2.59
CA ARG A 125 6.29 10.77 -3.51
C ARG A 125 7.46 11.17 -4.39
N MET A 126 7.16 11.76 -5.55
CA MET A 126 8.21 12.42 -6.32
C MET A 126 8.69 13.63 -5.52
N PRO A 127 9.98 13.74 -5.21
CA PRO A 127 10.49 14.92 -4.53
C PRO A 127 10.32 16.14 -5.45
N GLU A 128 9.79 17.23 -4.91
CA GLU A 128 9.91 18.52 -5.57
C GLU A 128 11.35 19.00 -5.47
N ALA A 129 11.80 19.78 -6.45
CA ALA A 129 13.13 20.36 -6.44
C ALA A 129 13.21 21.44 -5.34
N THR A 130 13.40 21.04 -4.09
CA THR A 130 13.62 21.96 -2.96
C THR A 130 15.09 22.29 -2.90
N SER A 131 15.46 23.56 -3.10
CA SER A 131 16.85 23.98 -2.89
C SER A 131 17.20 23.89 -1.41
N LEU A 132 18.48 23.68 -1.09
CA LEU A 132 18.95 23.66 0.30
C LEU A 132 18.51 24.93 1.05
N GLY A 133 18.63 26.10 0.40
CA GLY A 133 18.18 27.38 0.96
C GLY A 133 16.68 27.41 1.32
N ARG A 134 15.81 26.80 0.50
CA ARG A 134 14.38 26.67 0.83
C ARG A 134 14.16 25.74 2.02
N ALA A 135 14.88 24.63 2.09
CA ALA A 135 14.77 23.69 3.21
C ALA A 135 15.25 24.32 4.53
N THR A 136 16.38 25.05 4.52
CA THR A 136 16.92 25.72 5.72
C THR A 136 16.09 26.92 6.16
N ALA A 137 15.46 27.61 5.21
CA ALA A 137 14.56 28.73 5.49
C ALA A 137 13.17 28.29 5.98
N PHE A 138 12.87 26.98 6.00
CA PHE A 138 11.61 26.45 6.53
C PHE A 138 11.78 26.04 8.00
N ASN A 139 12.10 27.00 8.86
CA ASN A 139 12.29 26.79 10.29
C ASN A 139 11.29 27.63 11.12
N LYS A 140 11.12 27.28 12.40
CA LYS A 140 10.10 27.92 13.26
C LYS A 140 10.26 29.43 13.35
N THR A 141 11.50 29.90 13.41
CA THR A 141 11.84 31.33 13.50
C THR A 141 11.48 32.10 12.23
N THR A 142 11.95 31.64 11.08
CA THR A 142 11.70 32.32 9.78
C THR A 142 10.22 32.26 9.39
N VAL A 143 9.54 31.16 9.67
CA VAL A 143 8.10 31.01 9.42
C VAL A 143 7.30 31.90 10.37
N GLY A 144 7.70 32.00 11.63
CA GLY A 144 7.09 32.93 12.60
C GLY A 144 7.18 34.38 12.13
N GLU A 145 8.38 34.83 11.78
CA GLU A 145 8.61 36.18 11.26
C GLU A 145 7.79 36.46 9.99
N PHE A 146 7.64 35.47 9.10
CA PHE A 146 6.80 35.60 7.92
C PHE A 146 5.33 35.85 8.28
N PHE A 147 4.75 35.06 9.18
CA PHE A 147 3.35 35.23 9.59
C PHE A 147 3.12 36.50 10.39
N ASP A 148 4.07 36.92 11.23
CA ASP A 148 3.99 38.19 11.95
C ASP A 148 3.96 39.37 10.97
N ASN A 149 4.78 39.32 9.91
CA ASN A 149 4.79 40.33 8.87
C ASN A 149 3.52 40.29 8.01
N LEU A 150 3.01 39.09 7.71
CA LEU A 150 1.76 38.90 6.98
C LEU A 150 0.57 39.51 7.75
N ALA A 151 0.46 39.23 9.05
CA ALA A 151 -0.60 39.75 9.91
C ALA A 151 -0.62 41.29 9.91
N LYS A 152 0.55 41.93 10.03
CA LYS A 152 0.68 43.40 9.96
C LYS A 152 0.20 44.01 8.66
N VAL A 153 0.28 43.28 7.54
CA VAL A 153 -0.17 43.76 6.23
C VAL A 153 -1.66 43.53 6.03
N ILE A 154 -2.21 42.43 6.57
CA ILE A 154 -3.64 42.08 6.47
C ILE A 154 -4.50 42.94 7.41
N ASP A 155 -4.00 43.26 8.61
CA ASP A 155 -4.70 44.09 9.60
C ASP A 155 -4.68 45.60 9.27
N ARG A 156 -4.21 45.97 8.07
CA ARG A 156 -4.12 47.35 7.58
C ARG A 156 -5.19 47.64 6.53
#